data_AF-A0A2V5NHL4-F1
#
_entry.id   AF-A0A2V5NHL4-F1
#
_cell.length_a   1.000
_cell.length_b   1.000
_cell.length_c   1.000
_cell.angle_alpha   90.00
_cell.angle_beta   90.00
_cell.angle_gamma   90.00
#
_symmetry.space_group_name_H-M   'P 1'
#
loop_
_entity.id
_entity.type
_entity.pdbx_description
1 polymer ?
#
loop_
_entity_poly.entity_id
_entity_poly.type
_entity_poly.pdbx_seq_one_letter_code
_entity_poly.pdbx_strand_id
1 'polypeptide(L)' 'LYTRSDVLVTNDSGPAHFASMTPIRVVTLFGPETPALFAARSPNATALWAGIACSPCVNAYNNRQSVCRNNLCM' A
#
# COMPACT_ATOMS: atom_id res chain seq x y z
N LEU A 1 12.66 -15.37 3.64
CA LEU A 1 12.01 -14.65 2.53
C LEU A 1 12.59 -13.25 2.39
N TYR A 2 12.30 -12.32 3.31
CA TYR A 2 12.70 -10.91 3.23
C TYR A 2 14.23 -10.63 3.17
N THR A 3 15.09 -11.56 3.59
CA THR A 3 16.56 -11.41 3.47
C THR A 3 17.17 -12.26 2.34
N ARG A 4 16.32 -12.95 1.58
CA ARG A 4 16.72 -13.87 0.50
C ARG A 4 16.26 -13.42 -0.88
N SER A 5 15.53 -12.31 -0.95
CA SER A 5 14.97 -11.74 -2.17
C SER A 5 15.43 -10.30 -2.29
N ASP A 6 15.58 -9.81 -3.53
CA ASP A 6 16.01 -8.44 -3.78
C ASP A 6 14.86 -7.43 -3.67
N VAL A 7 13.63 -7.86 -4.00
CA VAL A 7 12.42 -7.03 -4.00
C VAL A 7 11.22 -7.82 -3.48
N LEU A 8 10.39 -7.17 -2.66
CA LEU A 8 9.04 -7.60 -2.31
C LEU A 8 8.03 -6.70 -3.03
N VAL A 9 7.16 -7.29 -3.85
CA VAL A 9 5.98 -6.61 -4.38
C VAL A 9 4.76 -7.13 -3.61
N THR A 10 3.99 -6.23 -3.01
CA THR A 10 2.85 -6.59 -2.16
C THR A 10 1.76 -5.53 -2.25
N ASN A 11 0.54 -5.88 -1.84
CA ASN A 11 -0.49 -4.89 -1.53
C ASN A 11 -0.19 -4.20 -0.19
N ASP A 12 -0.97 -3.16 0.14
CA ASP A 12 -1.01 -2.55 1.46
C ASP A 12 -1.49 -3.54 2.54
N SER A 13 -0.55 -4.29 3.09
CA SER A 13 -0.78 -5.29 4.12
C SER A 13 0.48 -5.52 4.97
N GLY A 14 0.34 -6.33 6.03
CA GLY A 14 1.40 -6.62 7.01
C GLY A 14 2.80 -6.89 6.43
N PRO A 15 2.96 -7.70 5.36
CA PRO A 15 4.26 -7.94 4.71
C PRO A 15 5.03 -6.67 4.34
N ALA A 16 4.36 -5.62 3.86
CA ALA A 16 5.02 -4.35 3.54
C ALA A 16 5.68 -3.73 4.78
N HIS A 17 5.01 -3.82 5.93
CA HIS A 17 5.53 -3.34 7.21
C HIS A 17 6.63 -4.25 7.75
N PHE A 18 6.44 -5.58 7.72
CA PHE A 18 7.46 -6.51 8.21
C PHE A 18 8.79 -6.38 7.44
N ALA A 19 8.71 -6.10 6.15
CA ALA A 19 9.88 -5.89 5.31
C ALA A 19 10.70 -4.66 5.70
N SER A 20 10.13 -3.68 6.42
CA SER A 20 10.87 -2.51 6.93
C SER A 20 11.99 -2.87 7.91
N MET A 21 11.94 -4.08 8.49
CA MET A 21 12.99 -4.60 9.38
C MET A 21 14.14 -5.29 8.63
N THR A 22 14.15 -5.24 7.30
CA THR A 22 15.15 -5.91 6.47
C THR A 22 15.66 -4.99 5.35
N PRO A 23 16.79 -5.32 4.71
CA PRO A 23 17.33 -4.51 3.61
C PRO A 23 16.56 -4.60 2.29
N ILE A 24 15.53 -5.44 2.18
CA ILE A 24 14.81 -5.66 0.92
C ILE A 24 14.13 -4.39 0.41
N ARG A 25 14.12 -4.20 -0.90
CA ARG A 25 13.30 -3.15 -1.52
C ARG A 25 11.84 -3.58 -1.53
N VAL A 26 10.94 -2.68 -1.19
CA VAL A 26 9.50 -2.96 -1.17
C VAL A 26 8.77 -2.04 -2.12
N VAL A 27 7.92 -2.64 -2.95
CA VAL A 27 6.94 -1.92 -3.76
C VAL A 27 5.56 -2.30 -3.24
N THR A 28 4.86 -1.34 -2.64
CA THR A 28 3.52 -1.53 -2.10
C THR A 28 2.49 -0.92 -3.03
N LEU A 29 1.52 -1.72 -3.47
CA LEU A 29 0.41 -1.28 -4.31
C LEU A 29 -0.76 -0.83 -3.43
N PHE A 30 -1.11 0.46 -3.54
CA PHE A 30 -2.26 1.08 -2.89
C PHE A 30 -3.36 1.32 -3.91
N GLY A 31 -4.60 1.06 -3.50
CA GLY A 31 -5.77 1.32 -4.32
C GLY A 31 -6.77 2.25 -3.65
N PRO A 32 -7.77 1.69 -2.94
CA PRO A 32 -8.85 2.47 -2.35
C PRO A 32 -8.44 3.17 -1.04
N GLU A 33 -7.27 2.87 -0.48
CA GLU A 33 -6.73 3.46 0.76
C GLU A 33 -5.53 4.36 0.42
N THR A 34 -5.18 5.31 1.29
CA THR A 34 -4.10 6.28 1.04
C THR A 34 -2.74 5.84 1.61
N PRO A 35 -1.64 5.94 0.83
CA PRO A 35 -0.30 5.72 1.35
C PRO A 35 0.15 6.82 2.32
N ALA A 36 -0.49 7.99 2.32
CA ALA A 36 -0.10 9.11 3.18
C ALA A 36 -0.15 8.77 4.68
N LEU A 37 -1.05 7.85 5.07
CA LEU A 37 -1.21 7.42 6.45
C LEU A 37 -0.66 6.00 6.71
N PHE A 38 -0.79 5.09 5.74
CA PHE A 38 -0.57 3.66 5.96
C PHE A 38 0.71 3.11 5.31
N ALA A 39 1.44 3.89 4.51
CA ALA A 39 2.68 3.39 3.90
C ALA A 39 3.70 2.92 4.96
N ALA A 40 4.37 1.81 4.65
CA ALA A 40 5.43 1.27 5.47
C ALA A 40 6.57 2.31 5.63
N ARG A 41 6.98 2.55 6.87
CA ARG A 41 8.01 3.54 7.20
C ARG A 41 9.40 2.94 7.00
N SER A 42 9.85 2.88 5.76
CA SER A 42 11.18 2.41 5.39
C SER A 42 11.76 3.28 4.28
N PRO A 43 13.07 3.61 4.31
CA PRO A 43 13.74 4.26 3.19
C PRO A 43 13.74 3.39 1.92
N ASN A 44 13.55 2.08 2.06
CA ASN A 44 13.53 1.12 0.96
C ASN A 44 12.12 0.79 0.46
N ALA A 45 11.09 1.46 1.01
CA ALA A 45 9.69 1.26 0.59
C ALA A 45 9.25 2.34 -0.39
N THR A 46 8.62 1.90 -1.48
CA THR A 46 7.96 2.75 -2.48
C THR A 46 6.49 2.38 -2.52
N ALA A 47 5.62 3.35 -2.26
CA ALA A 47 4.18 3.18 -2.41
C ALA A 47 3.78 3.64 -3.82
N LEU A 48 3.11 2.76 -4.56
CA LEU A 48 2.46 3.10 -5.82
C LEU A 48 0.98 3.31 -5.55
N TRP A 49 0.47 4.46 -5.97
CA TRP A 49 -0.91 4.86 -5.77
C TRP A 49 -1.37 5.73 -6.93
N ALA A 50 -2.53 5.42 -7.51
CA ALA A 50 -3.03 6.11 -8.69
C ALA A 50 -3.37 7.59 -8.44
N GLY A 51 -3.67 7.98 -7.20
CA GLY A 51 -3.93 9.37 -6.83
C GLY A 51 -5.08 10.05 -7.56
N ILE A 52 -6.05 9.26 -8.03
CA ILE A 52 -7.22 9.79 -8.76
C ILE A 52 -8.19 10.49 -7.80
N ALA A 53 -8.99 11.42 -8.35
CA ALA A 53 -9.87 12.29 -7.56
C ALA A 53 -10.85 11.58 -6.63
N CYS A 54 -11.27 10.35 -6.95
CA CYS A 54 -12.18 9.57 -6.11
C CYS A 54 -11.49 8.73 -5.02
N SER A 55 -10.16 8.71 -4.96
CA SER A 55 -9.37 7.95 -3.97
C SER A 55 -8.80 8.89 -2.90
N PRO A 56 -8.77 8.50 -1.60
CA PRO A 56 -9.12 7.20 -1.04
C PRO A 56 -10.64 6.93 -0.98
N CYS A 57 -11.05 5.78 -1.51
CA CYS A 57 -12.43 5.29 -1.54
C CYS A 57 -12.87 4.68 -0.21
N VAL A 58 -11.94 4.13 0.58
CA VAL A 58 -12.17 3.56 1.91
C VAL A 58 -11.35 4.34 2.94
N ASN A 59 -11.91 4.57 4.12
CA ASN A 59 -11.23 5.21 5.24
C ASN A 59 -12.01 4.94 6.55
N ALA A 60 -11.49 5.43 7.69
CA ALA A 60 -12.14 5.25 8.99
C ALA A 60 -13.55 5.88 9.08
N TYR A 61 -13.80 7.00 8.38
CA TYR A 61 -15.08 7.71 8.44
C TYR A 61 -16.22 6.98 7.73
N ASN A 62 -15.90 6.09 6.78
CA ASN A 62 -16.88 5.26 6.07
C ASN A 62 -16.82 3.78 6.47
N ASN A 63 -16.26 3.45 7.63
CA ASN A 63 -16.07 2.07 8.10
C ASN A 63 -15.38 1.16 7.07
N ARG A 64 -14.48 1.75 6.27
CA ARG A 64 -13.79 1.09 5.16
C ARG A 64 -14.73 0.48 4.11
N GLN A 65 -15.88 1.10 3.87
CA GLN A 65 -16.86 0.68 2.87
C GLN A 65 -16.95 1.70 1.73
N SER A 66 -17.04 1.21 0.50
CA SER A 66 -17.25 2.03 -0.69
C SER A 66 -18.31 1.41 -1.59
N VAL A 67 -19.15 2.24 -2.20
CA VAL A 67 -20.12 1.81 -3.24
C VAL A 67 -19.49 1.67 -4.62
N CYS A 68 -18.21 2.04 -4.76
CA CYS A 68 -17.49 2.01 -6.02
C CYS A 68 -17.42 0.59 -6.59
N ARG A 69 -17.82 0.42 -7.85
CA ARG A 69 -17.74 -0.85 -8.59
C ARG A 69 -16.69 -0.86 -9.70
N ASN A 70 -15.98 0.25 -9.89
CA ASN A 70 -14.96 0.40 -10.91
C ASN A 70 -13.61 0.69 -10.24
N ASN A 71 -12.74 -0.33 -10.20
CA ASN A 71 -11.51 -0.34 -9.43
C ASN A 71 -10.33 0.38 -10.10
N LEU A 72 -10.57 1.50 -10.80
CA LEU A 72 -9.52 2.28 -11.50
C LEU A 72 -8.38 2.78 -10.60
N CYS A 73 -8.59 2.82 -9.28
CA CYS A 73 -7.55 3.20 -8.34
C CYS A 73 -6.52 2.08 -8.07
N MET A 74 -6.78 0.85 -8.50
CA MET A 74 -5.90 -0.33 -8.39
C MET A 74 -5.28 -0.70 -9.72
#